data_AF-A0A367AE24-F1
#
_entry.id   AF-A0A367AE24-F1
#
_cell.length_a   1.000
_cell.length_b   1.000
_cell.length_c   1.000
_cell.angle_alpha   90.00
_cell.angle_beta   90.00
_cell.angle_gamma   90.00
#
_symmetry.space_group_name_H-M   'P 1'
#
loop_
_entity.id
_entity.type
_entity.pdbx_description
1 polymer ?
#
loop_
_entity_poly.entity_id
_entity_poly.type
_entity_poly.pdbx_seq_one_letter_code
_entity_poly.pdbx_strand_id
1 'polypeptide(L)'
;MRTPEFVREAVVALTVVNAHGCWVWQRKTRKGYGYLWGHMAHRLTYEAFMGPIPRGFHLDHLCRVRACVNPKHVEPVTPAENNRRAMAVVQQHPGERVHHAAKRWCTHGHAFDEENTGRDRHGKRYCRACRRDATRRTRQKQGQAPRGRQWHIDEAKWADLRSSVDRSGPTVTRVEFAKLAGITPQVLAQWFKNHKGLIWPVASSRPLRYYRSEAELLIECRTDENWPKTGRSYQDHAAKRGRGGLSSDRTHVVVLS
;
A
#
# COMPACT_ATOMS: atom_id res chain seq x y z
N MET A 1 29.37 8.70 5.82
CA MET A 1 29.46 7.26 5.45
C MET A 1 29.50 6.48 6.76
N ARG A 2 28.81 5.35 6.88
CA ARG A 2 28.93 4.48 8.07
C ARG A 2 30.22 3.68 7.93
N THR A 3 31.07 3.68 8.94
CA THR A 3 32.37 3.00 8.86
C THR A 3 32.18 1.48 8.86
N PRO A 4 33.07 0.71 8.22
CA PRO A 4 33.03 -0.75 8.27
C PRO A 4 32.95 -1.30 9.69
N GLU A 5 33.65 -0.69 10.65
CA GLU A 5 33.70 -1.07 12.06
C GLU A 5 32.30 -1.05 12.69
N PHE A 6 31.54 0.02 12.46
CA PHE A 6 30.18 0.16 12.97
C PHE A 6 29.22 -0.89 12.38
N VAL A 7 29.44 -1.29 11.12
CA VAL A 7 28.67 -2.39 10.52
C VAL A 7 29.02 -3.73 11.17
N ARG A 8 30.31 -4.00 11.44
CA ARG A 8 30.76 -5.24 12.07
C ARG A 8 30.13 -5.40 13.47
N GLU A 9 30.16 -4.35 14.29
CA GLU A 9 29.52 -4.35 15.61
C GLU A 9 28.01 -4.61 15.52
N ALA A 10 27.31 -3.91 14.63
CA ALA A 10 25.88 -4.10 14.44
C ALA A 10 25.52 -5.51 13.98
N VAL A 11 26.35 -6.15 13.15
CA VAL A 11 26.14 -7.52 12.69
C VAL A 11 26.28 -8.52 13.84
N VAL A 12 27.31 -8.38 14.67
CA VAL A 12 27.52 -9.25 15.83
C VAL A 12 26.33 -9.14 16.79
N ALA A 13 25.85 -7.93 17.07
CA ALA A 13 24.75 -7.70 18.00
C ALA A 13 23.37 -8.18 17.49
N LEU A 14 23.18 -8.33 16.17
CA LEU A 14 21.87 -8.60 15.56
C LEU A 14 21.74 -10.00 14.95
N THR A 15 22.73 -10.86 15.16
CA THR A 15 22.76 -12.22 14.63
C THR A 15 22.86 -13.27 15.72
N VAL A 16 22.36 -14.46 15.41
CA VAL A 16 22.57 -15.67 16.21
C VAL A 16 23.27 -16.69 15.33
N VAL A 17 24.37 -17.26 15.80
CA VAL A 17 25.10 -18.31 15.08
C VAL A 17 24.38 -19.64 15.27
N ASN A 18 24.01 -20.31 14.18
CA ASN A 18 23.42 -21.65 14.24
C ASN A 18 24.49 -22.75 14.11
N ALA A 19 24.08 -24.01 14.27
CA ALA A 19 24.97 -25.19 14.16
C ALA A 19 25.67 -25.34 12.80
N HIS A 20 25.18 -24.69 11.74
CA HIS A 20 25.79 -24.69 10.42
C HIS A 20 26.72 -23.49 10.18
N GLY A 21 27.06 -22.72 11.22
CA GLY A 21 27.92 -21.53 11.11
C GLY A 21 27.25 -20.33 10.45
N CYS A 22 25.93 -20.36 10.22
CA CYS A 22 25.21 -19.22 9.66
C CYS A 22 25.01 -18.15 10.73
N TRP A 23 25.33 -16.90 10.39
CA TRP A 23 24.98 -15.74 11.21
C TRP A 23 23.54 -15.34 10.88
N VAL A 24 22.58 -15.89 11.62
CA VAL A 24 21.15 -15.76 11.32
C VAL A 24 20.64 -14.41 11.80
N TRP A 25 20.23 -13.57 10.85
CA TRP A 25 19.61 -12.28 11.13
C TRP A 25 18.23 -12.44 11.77
N GLN A 26 18.05 -11.84 12.95
CA GLN A 26 16.83 -12.01 13.73
C GLN A 26 15.65 -11.21 13.15
N ARG A 27 15.90 -10.00 12.62
CA ARG A 27 14.88 -9.08 12.10
C ARG A 27 14.66 -9.26 10.59
N LYS A 28 14.24 -10.46 10.19
CA LYS A 28 14.03 -10.82 8.78
C LYS A 28 12.66 -10.35 8.25
N THR A 29 12.62 -9.97 6.98
CA THR A 29 11.38 -9.63 6.26
C THR A 29 10.52 -10.87 6.00
N ARG A 30 9.27 -10.67 5.55
CA ARG A 30 8.39 -11.76 5.08
C ARG A 30 9.03 -12.65 3.99
N LYS A 31 9.98 -12.11 3.22
CA LYS A 31 10.72 -12.84 2.17
C LYS A 31 11.94 -13.59 2.72
N GLY A 32 12.25 -13.45 4.01
CA GLY A 32 13.36 -14.14 4.69
C GLY A 32 14.68 -13.36 4.73
N TYR A 33 14.75 -12.17 4.14
CA TYR A 33 15.98 -11.36 4.10
C TYR A 33 16.10 -10.42 5.28
N GLY A 34 17.31 -10.26 5.81
CA GLY A 34 17.66 -9.24 6.80
C GLY A 34 17.85 -7.85 6.18
N TYR A 35 17.45 -6.81 6.90
CA TYR A 35 17.62 -5.41 6.52
C TYR A 35 18.19 -4.61 7.69
N LEU A 36 19.10 -3.69 7.37
CA LEU A 36 19.68 -2.74 8.31
C LEU A 36 19.81 -1.38 7.61
N TRP A 37 19.25 -0.34 8.24
CA TRP A 37 19.29 1.04 7.75
C TRP A 37 18.91 1.25 6.28
N GLY A 38 17.90 0.51 5.80
CA GLY A 38 17.43 0.62 4.41
C GLY A 38 18.19 -0.24 3.39
N HIS A 39 19.26 -0.92 3.79
CA HIS A 39 20.04 -1.80 2.93
C HIS A 39 19.89 -3.28 3.34
N MET A 40 20.19 -4.18 2.42
CA MET A 40 20.23 -5.62 2.70
C MET A 40 21.39 -5.93 3.65
N ALA A 41 21.11 -6.57 4.77
CA ALA A 41 22.09 -6.79 5.83
C ALA A 41 23.28 -7.64 5.36
N HIS A 42 23.05 -8.65 4.51
CA HIS A 42 24.13 -9.49 3.97
C HIS A 42 25.06 -8.72 3.01
N ARG A 43 24.58 -7.69 2.29
CA ARG A 43 25.42 -6.83 1.43
C ARG A 43 26.31 -5.92 2.27
N LEU A 44 25.72 -5.26 3.27
CA LEU A 44 26.48 -4.44 4.23
C LEU A 44 27.56 -5.27 4.93
N THR A 45 27.21 -6.49 5.35
CA THR A 45 28.17 -7.39 6.01
C THR A 45 29.28 -7.80 5.05
N TYR A 46 28.94 -8.20 3.82
CA TYR A 46 29.97 -8.53 2.83
C TYR A 46 30.93 -7.35 2.59
N GLU A 47 30.40 -6.14 2.37
CA GLU A 47 31.22 -4.95 2.12
C GLU A 47 32.12 -4.59 3.31
N ALA A 48 31.64 -4.75 4.53
CA ALA A 48 32.40 -4.45 5.74
C ALA A 48 33.51 -5.47 6.05
N PHE A 49 33.39 -6.73 5.61
CA PHE A 49 34.34 -7.81 5.92
C PHE A 49 35.22 -8.22 4.73
N MET A 50 34.70 -8.14 3.50
CA MET A 50 35.35 -8.62 2.27
C MET A 50 35.68 -7.50 1.29
N GLY A 51 35.13 -6.30 1.47
CA GLY A 51 35.28 -5.18 0.55
C GLY A 51 34.15 -5.07 -0.49
N PRO A 52 34.27 -4.13 -1.44
CA PRO A 52 33.17 -3.73 -2.31
C PRO A 52 32.63 -4.88 -3.17
N ILE A 53 31.30 -4.95 -3.32
CA ILE A 53 30.67 -5.90 -4.24
C ILE A 53 30.88 -5.38 -5.67
N PRO A 54 31.45 -6.16 -6.60
CA PRO A 54 31.63 -5.73 -7.98
C PRO A 54 30.33 -5.25 -8.63
N ARG A 55 30.41 -4.21 -9.47
CA ARG A 55 29.23 -3.63 -10.12
C ARG A 55 28.51 -4.69 -10.96
N GLY A 56 27.20 -4.79 -10.77
CA GLY A 56 26.37 -5.75 -11.50
C GLY A 56 26.34 -7.16 -10.91
N PHE A 57 27.06 -7.42 -9.81
CA PHE A 57 27.05 -8.70 -9.13
C PHE A 57 25.97 -8.76 -8.04
N HIS A 58 25.44 -9.97 -7.83
CA HIS A 58 24.53 -10.33 -6.75
C HIS A 58 25.27 -11.22 -5.74
N LEU A 59 24.83 -11.22 -4.47
CA LEU A 59 25.33 -12.17 -3.49
C LEU A 59 24.43 -13.40 -3.45
N ASP A 60 24.94 -14.56 -3.88
CA ASP A 60 24.25 -15.85 -3.81
C ASP A 60 24.54 -16.55 -2.47
N HIS A 61 23.50 -17.00 -1.77
CA HIS A 61 23.65 -17.73 -0.51
C HIS A 61 24.01 -19.19 -0.78
N LEU A 62 25.28 -19.53 -0.56
CA LEU A 62 25.79 -20.91 -0.65
C LEU A 62 25.08 -21.82 0.36
N CYS A 63 24.80 -21.30 1.55
CA CYS A 63 24.09 -22.00 2.63
C CYS A 63 22.56 -22.11 2.42
N ARG A 64 22.00 -21.49 1.37
CA ARG A 64 20.55 -21.42 1.08
C ARG A 64 19.66 -20.83 2.19
N VAL A 65 20.25 -20.25 3.24
CA VAL A 65 19.55 -19.54 4.32
C VAL A 65 19.51 -18.04 4.00
N ARG A 66 18.37 -17.54 3.52
CA ARG A 66 18.19 -16.10 3.15
C ARG A 66 18.45 -15.10 4.27
N ALA A 67 18.31 -15.55 5.52
CA ALA A 67 18.56 -14.74 6.71
C ALA A 67 20.04 -14.75 7.14
N CYS A 68 20.89 -15.57 6.51
CA CYS A 68 22.31 -15.61 6.81
C CYS A 68 23.00 -14.35 6.30
N VAL A 69 23.80 -13.72 7.15
CA VAL A 69 24.64 -12.57 6.78
C VAL A 69 26.14 -12.86 6.87
N ASN A 70 26.53 -14.11 7.19
CA ASN A 70 27.94 -14.50 7.24
C ASN A 70 28.59 -14.26 5.87
N PRO A 71 29.63 -13.41 5.77
CA PRO A 71 30.25 -13.05 4.49
C PRO A 71 30.90 -14.26 3.80
N LYS A 72 31.30 -15.30 4.55
CA LYS A 72 31.85 -16.55 4.00
C LYS A 72 30.77 -17.48 3.42
N HIS A 73 29.49 -17.21 3.68
CA HIS A 73 28.36 -18.03 3.21
C HIS A 73 27.65 -17.42 1.99
N VAL A 74 28.21 -16.35 1.43
CA VAL A 74 27.71 -15.69 0.23
C VAL A 74 28.84 -15.51 -0.77
N GLU A 75 28.49 -15.56 -2.05
CA GLU A 75 29.44 -15.40 -3.16
C GLU A 75 28.93 -14.32 -4.12
N PRO A 76 29.75 -13.33 -4.51
CA PRO A 76 29.43 -12.44 -5.61
C PRO A 76 29.37 -13.24 -6.91
N VAL A 77 28.20 -13.28 -7.53
CA VAL A 77 27.97 -13.94 -8.81
C VAL A 77 27.25 -13.01 -9.77
N THR A 78 27.34 -13.31 -11.06
CA THR A 78 26.53 -12.60 -12.06
C THR A 78 25.04 -12.93 -11.88
N PRO A 79 24.12 -12.06 -12.32
CA PRO A 79 22.68 -12.37 -12.28
C PRO A 79 22.33 -13.65 -13.06
N ALA A 80 23.04 -13.91 -14.15
CA ALA A 80 22.89 -15.13 -14.94
C ALA A 80 23.27 -16.38 -14.14
N GLU A 81 24.41 -16.35 -13.44
CA GLU A 81 24.87 -17.46 -12.62
C GLU A 81 23.95 -17.70 -11.40
N ASN A 82 23.54 -16.63 -10.72
CA ASN A 82 22.57 -16.71 -9.62
C ASN A 82 21.27 -17.40 -10.07
N ASN A 83 20.76 -17.03 -11.25
CA ASN A 83 19.56 -17.64 -11.81
C ASN A 83 19.79 -19.10 -12.22
N ARG A 84 20.94 -19.42 -12.84
CA ARG A 84 21.30 -20.80 -13.19
C ARG A 84 21.35 -21.70 -11.95
N ARG A 85 22.01 -21.26 -10.88
CA ARG A 85 22.07 -21.99 -9.61
C ARG A 85 20.70 -22.13 -8.95
N ALA A 86 19.89 -21.08 -8.98
CA ALA A 86 18.51 -21.16 -8.48
C ALA A 86 17.71 -22.22 -9.25
N MET A 87 17.84 -22.28 -10.57
CA MET A 87 17.17 -23.29 -11.41
C MET A 87 17.66 -24.72 -11.14
N ALA A 88 18.95 -24.93 -10.93
CA ALA A 88 19.50 -26.25 -10.59
C ALA A 88 18.88 -26.81 -9.29
N VAL A 89 18.69 -25.96 -8.27
CA VAL A 89 18.02 -26.34 -7.03
C VAL A 89 16.54 -26.70 -7.27
N VAL A 90 15.85 -26.03 -8.20
CA VAL A 90 14.47 -26.41 -8.61
C VAL A 90 14.43 -27.83 -9.15
N GLN A 91 15.38 -28.16 -10.02
CA GLN A 91 15.41 -29.44 -10.72
C GLN A 91 15.66 -30.59 -9.76
N GLN A 92 16.53 -30.38 -8.76
CA GLN A 92 16.87 -31.37 -7.74
C GLN A 92 15.77 -31.53 -6.67
N HIS A 93 14.97 -30.49 -6.41
CA HIS A 93 13.90 -30.52 -5.39
C HIS A 93 12.56 -30.03 -5.96
N PRO A 94 11.90 -30.80 -6.85
CA PRO A 94 10.67 -30.38 -7.55
C PRO A 94 9.46 -30.13 -6.64
N GLY A 95 9.51 -30.62 -5.38
CA GLY A 95 8.50 -30.38 -4.35
C GLY A 95 8.75 -29.13 -3.49
N GLU A 96 9.99 -28.62 -3.48
CA GLU A 96 10.33 -27.42 -2.73
C GLU A 96 10.20 -26.17 -3.60
N ARG A 97 10.01 -25.02 -2.97
CA ARG A 97 9.33 -23.83 -3.53
C ARG A 97 10.16 -23.05 -4.56
N VAL A 98 10.65 -23.65 -5.64
CA VAL A 98 11.75 -23.01 -6.38
C VAL A 98 11.35 -22.29 -7.67
N HIS A 99 10.40 -22.73 -8.51
CA HIS A 99 9.84 -21.85 -9.57
C HIS A 99 8.37 -22.15 -9.85
N HIS A 100 7.52 -21.11 -9.84
CA HIS A 100 6.07 -21.26 -10.06
C HIS A 100 5.69 -21.91 -11.39
N ALA A 101 6.60 -21.96 -12.37
CA ALA A 101 6.40 -22.58 -13.68
C ALA A 101 6.68 -24.10 -13.70
N ALA A 102 7.55 -24.60 -12.82
CA ALA A 102 7.89 -26.03 -12.76
C ALA A 102 6.97 -26.83 -11.82
N LYS A 103 6.16 -26.14 -11.00
CA LYS A 103 5.26 -26.80 -10.05
C LYS A 103 4.24 -27.67 -10.79
N ARG A 104 4.12 -28.94 -10.38
CA ARG A 104 3.06 -29.85 -10.81
C ARG A 104 1.73 -29.59 -10.09
N TRP A 105 1.80 -28.94 -8.92
CA TRP A 105 0.65 -28.64 -8.07
C TRP A 105 0.65 -27.16 -7.65
N CYS A 106 -0.52 -26.55 -7.58
CA CYS A 106 -0.68 -25.21 -7.01
C CYS A 106 -0.61 -25.26 -5.48
N THR A 107 -0.51 -24.09 -4.83
CA THR A 107 -0.37 -24.00 -3.36
C THR A 107 -1.57 -24.54 -2.59
N HIS A 108 -2.72 -24.76 -3.24
CA HIS A 108 -3.91 -25.36 -2.65
C HIS A 108 -4.07 -26.84 -3.04
N GLY A 109 -3.05 -27.46 -3.64
CA GLY A 109 -3.07 -28.89 -3.98
C GLY A 109 -3.74 -29.25 -5.30
N HIS A 110 -4.20 -28.29 -6.11
CA HIS A 110 -4.74 -28.59 -7.46
C HIS A 110 -3.63 -28.83 -8.49
N ALA A 111 -3.81 -29.79 -9.39
CA ALA A 111 -2.85 -30.11 -10.46
C ALA A 111 -2.69 -28.96 -11.46
N PHE A 112 -1.50 -28.82 -12.05
CA PHE A 112 -1.26 -27.98 -13.23
C PHE A 112 -1.22 -28.87 -14.48
N ASP A 113 -2.40 -29.25 -14.97
CA ASP A 113 -2.66 -29.97 -16.23
C ASP A 113 -3.26 -29.03 -17.28
N GLU A 114 -3.62 -29.54 -18.46
CA GLU A 114 -4.21 -28.73 -19.55
C GLU A 114 -5.55 -28.08 -19.15
N GLU A 115 -6.34 -28.75 -18.33
CA GLU A 115 -7.65 -28.29 -17.90
C GLU A 115 -7.60 -27.22 -16.82
N ASN A 116 -6.64 -27.31 -15.89
CA ASN A 116 -6.55 -26.44 -14.73
C ASN A 116 -5.46 -25.36 -14.83
N THR A 117 -4.64 -25.42 -15.89
CA THR A 117 -3.61 -24.43 -16.18
C THR A 117 -4.13 -23.29 -17.05
N GLY A 118 -4.17 -22.07 -16.51
CA GLY A 118 -4.44 -20.85 -17.27
C GLY A 118 -3.22 -19.96 -17.38
N ARG A 119 -3.20 -19.05 -18.37
CA ARG A 119 -2.21 -17.97 -18.51
C ARG A 119 -2.92 -16.62 -18.62
N ASP A 120 -2.38 -15.60 -17.98
CA ASP A 120 -2.90 -14.24 -18.09
C ASP A 120 -2.33 -13.49 -19.30
N ARG A 121 -2.75 -12.24 -19.51
CA ARG A 121 -2.29 -11.37 -20.61
C ARG A 121 -0.77 -11.10 -20.59
N HIS A 122 -0.10 -11.40 -19.49
CA HIS A 122 1.35 -11.23 -19.32
C HIS A 122 2.08 -12.59 -19.38
N GLY A 123 1.40 -13.65 -19.82
CA GLY A 123 1.96 -15.00 -19.93
C GLY A 123 2.12 -15.74 -18.60
N LYS A 124 1.70 -15.14 -17.47
CA LYS A 124 1.87 -15.72 -16.14
C LYS A 124 0.87 -16.84 -15.90
N ARG A 125 1.38 -18.00 -15.49
CA ARG A 125 0.56 -19.19 -15.16
C ARG A 125 -0.26 -18.97 -13.88
N TYR A 126 -1.53 -19.38 -13.91
CA TYR A 126 -2.41 -19.44 -12.75
C TYR A 126 -3.26 -20.72 -12.75
N CYS A 127 -3.76 -21.10 -11.57
CA CYS A 127 -4.65 -22.25 -11.39
C CYS A 127 -6.12 -21.81 -11.61
N ARG A 128 -6.81 -22.44 -12.57
CA ARG A 128 -8.20 -22.12 -12.94
C ARG A 128 -9.17 -22.44 -11.80
N ALA A 129 -9.00 -23.55 -11.07
CA ALA A 129 -9.77 -23.90 -9.88
C ALA A 129 -9.68 -22.80 -8.80
N CYS A 130 -8.46 -22.39 -8.43
CA CYS A 130 -8.25 -21.29 -7.48
C CYS A 130 -8.92 -19.98 -7.93
N ARG A 131 -8.91 -19.71 -9.24
CA ARG A 131 -9.57 -18.52 -9.81
C ARG A 131 -11.10 -18.61 -9.73
N ARG A 132 -11.68 -19.78 -10.02
CA ARG A 132 -13.12 -20.05 -9.85
C ARG A 132 -13.55 -19.84 -8.39
N ASP A 133 -12.78 -20.38 -7.44
CA ASP A 133 -13.04 -20.21 -6.01
C ASP A 133 -12.96 -18.75 -5.56
N ALA A 134 -11.94 -18.01 -6.03
CA ALA A 134 -11.82 -16.59 -5.74
C ALA A 134 -13.01 -15.79 -6.30
N THR A 135 -13.44 -16.09 -7.53
CA THR A 135 -14.65 -15.48 -8.12
C THR A 135 -15.90 -15.82 -7.32
N ARG A 136 -16.09 -17.09 -6.90
CA ARG A 136 -17.21 -17.50 -6.05
C ARG A 136 -17.23 -16.73 -4.73
N ARG A 137 -16.09 -16.62 -4.04
CA ARG A 137 -15.96 -15.84 -2.79
C ARG A 137 -16.30 -14.36 -2.99
N THR A 138 -15.85 -13.75 -4.08
CA THR A 138 -16.17 -12.35 -4.38
C THR A 138 -17.66 -12.16 -4.64
N ARG A 139 -18.30 -13.06 -5.38
CA ARG A 139 -19.76 -13.02 -5.63
C ARG A 139 -20.57 -13.20 -4.35
N GLN A 140 -20.19 -14.14 -3.48
CA GLN A 140 -20.82 -14.32 -2.17
C GLN A 140 -20.71 -13.05 -1.31
N LYS A 141 -19.55 -12.39 -1.31
CA LYS A 141 -19.36 -11.10 -0.62
C LYS A 141 -20.16 -9.96 -1.24
N GLN A 142 -20.34 -9.95 -2.56
CA GLN A 142 -21.17 -8.93 -3.23
C GLN A 142 -22.67 -9.15 -3.00
N GLY A 143 -23.12 -10.40 -2.86
CA GLY A 143 -24.49 -10.73 -2.47
C GLY A 143 -24.81 -10.41 -1.01
N GLN A 144 -23.80 -10.37 -0.14
CA GLN A 144 -23.92 -10.00 1.29
C GLN A 144 -23.51 -8.56 1.58
N ALA A 145 -22.90 -7.84 0.63
CA ALA A 145 -22.63 -6.43 0.79
C ALA A 145 -23.95 -5.67 0.76
N PRO A 146 -24.26 -4.82 1.76
CA PRO A 146 -25.50 -4.06 1.75
C PRO A 146 -25.60 -3.26 0.44
N ARG A 147 -26.71 -3.44 -0.29
CA ARG A 147 -27.03 -2.65 -1.48
C ARG A 147 -27.16 -1.20 -1.02
N GLY A 148 -26.15 -0.40 -1.35
CA GLY A 148 -26.01 0.95 -0.81
C GLY A 148 -25.55 0.93 0.64
N ARG A 149 -24.40 1.55 0.93
CA ARG A 149 -24.13 1.97 2.31
C ARG A 149 -25.10 3.13 2.58
N GLN A 150 -26.26 2.83 3.14
CA GLN A 150 -27.14 3.87 3.67
C GLN A 150 -26.40 4.50 4.85
N TRP A 151 -25.87 5.70 4.63
CA TRP A 151 -25.19 6.46 5.66
C TRP A 151 -26.25 7.08 6.56
N HIS A 152 -26.80 6.29 7.48
CA HIS A 152 -27.78 6.79 8.45
C HIS A 152 -27.11 7.85 9.34
N ILE A 153 -27.60 9.08 9.25
CA ILE A 153 -27.23 10.17 10.15
C ILE A 153 -28.22 10.12 11.31
N ASP A 154 -27.71 10.15 12.53
CA ASP A 154 -28.54 10.42 13.71
C ASP A 154 -28.61 11.95 13.89
N GLU A 155 -29.70 12.55 13.40
CA GLU A 155 -29.84 14.01 13.30
C GLU A 155 -29.69 14.72 14.64
N ALA A 156 -30.17 14.09 15.73
CA ALA A 156 -30.04 14.61 17.08
C ALA A 156 -28.58 14.58 17.54
N LYS A 157 -27.89 13.45 17.34
CA LYS A 157 -26.47 13.30 17.69
C LYS A 157 -25.57 14.27 16.93
N TRP A 158 -25.89 14.57 15.68
CA TRP A 158 -25.08 15.46 14.85
C TRP A 158 -25.44 16.94 15.01
N ALA A 159 -26.59 17.30 15.58
CA ALA A 159 -26.92 18.69 15.90
C ALA A 159 -25.94 19.28 16.93
N ASP A 160 -25.66 18.54 18.01
CA ASP A 160 -24.70 18.93 19.06
C ASP A 160 -23.25 19.01 18.53
N LEU A 161 -22.85 18.05 17.70
CA LEU A 161 -21.51 18.08 17.10
C LEU A 161 -21.34 19.27 16.15
N ARG A 162 -22.41 19.71 15.44
CA ARG A 162 -22.38 20.88 14.55
C ARG A 162 -22.39 22.21 15.30
N SER A 163 -23.01 22.29 16.47
CA SER A 163 -22.94 23.48 17.32
C SER A 163 -21.54 23.65 17.94
N SER A 164 -20.81 22.55 18.17
CA SER A 164 -19.42 22.58 18.67
C SER A 164 -18.35 23.05 17.68
N VAL A 165 -18.69 23.27 16.40
CA VAL A 165 -17.73 23.73 15.40
C VAL A 165 -17.59 25.25 15.47
N ASP A 166 -16.36 25.73 15.70
CA ASP A 166 -16.05 27.16 15.66
C ASP A 166 -16.37 27.75 14.27
N ARG A 167 -17.33 28.70 14.26
CA ARG A 167 -17.82 29.39 13.07
C ARG A 167 -17.13 30.74 12.80
N SER A 168 -16.05 31.07 13.49
CA SER A 168 -15.37 32.36 13.30
C SER A 168 -14.39 32.39 12.11
N GLY A 169 -13.70 31.28 11.82
CA GLY A 169 -12.61 31.26 10.81
C GLY A 169 -12.99 30.91 9.34
N PRO A 170 -12.18 31.27 8.33
CA PRO A 170 -12.47 30.97 6.91
C PRO A 170 -12.19 29.52 6.50
N THR A 171 -11.57 28.73 7.38
CA THR A 171 -11.17 27.34 7.10
C THR A 171 -11.62 26.39 8.20
N VAL A 172 -11.87 25.14 7.82
CA VAL A 172 -12.21 24.05 8.73
C VAL A 172 -11.22 22.90 8.55
N THR A 173 -10.85 22.26 9.65
CA THR A 173 -10.11 20.99 9.61
C THR A 173 -10.97 19.87 9.05
N ARG A 174 -10.34 18.76 8.65
CA ARG A 174 -11.08 17.56 8.21
C ARG A 174 -12.07 17.02 9.27
N VAL A 175 -11.78 17.21 10.56
CA VAL A 175 -12.65 16.78 11.65
C VAL A 175 -13.88 17.68 11.74
N GLU A 176 -13.67 19.00 11.70
CA GLU A 176 -14.76 19.98 11.70
C GLU A 176 -15.64 19.85 10.46
N PHE A 177 -15.05 19.62 9.29
CA PHE A 177 -15.80 19.31 8.07
C PHE A 177 -16.69 18.06 8.29
N ALA A 178 -16.13 16.97 8.82
CA ALA A 178 -16.91 15.76 9.07
C ALA A 178 -18.09 16.04 10.03
N LYS A 179 -17.87 16.84 11.08
CA LYS A 179 -18.93 17.31 11.99
C LYS A 179 -20.01 18.12 11.27
N LEU A 180 -19.62 19.12 10.47
CA LEU A 180 -20.55 19.92 9.66
C LEU A 180 -21.41 19.04 8.73
N ALA A 181 -20.79 18.00 8.17
CA ALA A 181 -21.41 17.07 7.23
C ALA A 181 -22.28 15.97 7.88
N GLY A 182 -22.32 15.89 9.22
CA GLY A 182 -23.05 14.84 9.92
C GLY A 182 -22.49 13.44 9.67
N ILE A 183 -21.17 13.30 9.44
CA ILE A 183 -20.53 12.01 9.13
C ILE A 183 -19.21 11.85 9.89
N THR A 184 -18.72 10.61 10.00
CA THR A 184 -17.43 10.37 10.65
C THR A 184 -16.26 10.82 9.76
N PRO A 185 -15.13 11.26 10.34
CA PRO A 185 -13.93 11.62 9.58
C PRO A 185 -13.41 10.49 8.66
N GLN A 186 -13.64 9.23 9.03
CA GLN A 186 -13.29 8.05 8.23
C GLN A 186 -14.15 7.95 6.97
N VAL A 187 -15.46 8.25 7.08
CA VAL A 187 -16.38 8.27 5.95
C VAL A 187 -16.02 9.41 5.00
N LEU A 188 -15.79 10.61 5.52
CA LEU A 188 -15.33 11.75 4.72
C LEU A 188 -14.00 11.46 4.02
N ALA A 189 -13.04 10.85 4.73
CA ALA A 189 -11.75 10.46 4.14
C ALA A 189 -11.90 9.39 3.05
N GLN A 190 -12.79 8.42 3.24
CA GLN A 190 -13.07 7.39 2.24
C GLN A 190 -13.76 7.96 1.01
N TRP A 191 -14.65 8.93 1.20
CA TRP A 191 -15.29 9.66 0.11
C TRP A 191 -14.26 10.43 -0.72
N PHE A 192 -13.34 11.19 -0.10
CA PHE A 192 -12.28 11.90 -0.83
C PHE A 192 -11.35 10.97 -1.61
N LYS A 193 -11.11 9.74 -1.11
CA LYS A 193 -10.33 8.74 -1.86
C LYS A 193 -11.00 8.34 -3.18
N ASN A 194 -12.33 8.26 -3.18
CA ASN A 194 -13.13 7.82 -4.32
C ASN A 194 -13.47 8.97 -5.27
N HIS A 195 -13.46 10.21 -4.78
CA HIS A 195 -13.84 11.40 -5.54
C HIS A 195 -12.75 12.49 -5.48
N LYS A 196 -11.54 12.12 -5.91
CA LYS A 196 -10.40 13.05 -5.95
C LYS A 196 -10.69 14.22 -6.89
N GLY A 197 -10.32 15.43 -6.48
CA GLY A 197 -10.40 16.63 -7.33
C GLY A 197 -11.66 17.48 -7.17
N LEU A 198 -12.63 17.05 -6.35
CA LEU A 198 -13.84 17.85 -6.05
C LEU A 198 -13.57 19.01 -5.08
N ILE A 199 -12.79 18.75 -4.02
CA ILE A 199 -12.34 19.76 -3.07
C ILE A 199 -10.87 19.48 -2.75
N TRP A 200 -10.07 20.55 -2.67
CA TRP A 200 -8.66 20.48 -2.31
C TRP A 200 -8.41 21.14 -0.94
N PRO A 201 -7.48 20.60 -0.14
CA PRO A 201 -7.08 21.29 1.08
C PRO A 201 -6.32 22.58 0.72
N VAL A 202 -6.52 23.64 1.51
CA VAL A 202 -5.88 24.96 1.37
C VAL A 202 -4.36 24.85 1.48
N ALA A 203 -3.87 23.90 2.29
CA ALA A 203 -2.46 23.57 2.42
C ALA A 203 -2.26 22.06 2.54
N SER A 204 -1.09 21.59 2.13
CA SER A 204 -0.67 20.19 2.25
C SER A 204 -0.17 19.80 3.65
N SER A 205 -0.01 20.79 4.55
CA SER A 205 0.38 20.58 5.95
C SER A 205 -0.74 19.95 6.76
N ARG A 206 -0.38 19.14 7.77
CA ARG A 206 -1.34 18.53 8.69
C ARG A 206 -1.53 19.40 9.94
N PRO A 207 -2.76 19.52 10.47
CA PRO A 207 -4.00 18.93 9.96
C PRO A 207 -4.46 19.61 8.66
N LEU A 208 -4.95 18.82 7.70
CA LEU A 208 -5.49 19.35 6.44
C LEU A 208 -6.68 20.28 6.75
N ARG A 209 -6.65 21.46 6.13
CA ARG A 209 -7.69 22.49 6.21
C ARG A 209 -8.35 22.69 4.86
N TYR A 210 -9.64 23.00 4.87
CA TYR A 210 -10.49 23.22 3.71
C TYR A 210 -11.18 24.57 3.86
N TYR A 211 -11.48 25.26 2.75
CA TYR A 211 -12.32 26.46 2.83
C TYR A 211 -13.69 26.08 3.35
N ARG A 212 -14.19 26.83 4.33
CA ARG A 212 -15.50 26.55 4.92
C ARG A 212 -16.61 26.62 3.87
N SER A 213 -16.55 27.61 2.99
CA SER A 213 -17.52 27.81 1.90
C SER A 213 -17.62 26.60 0.97
N GLU A 214 -16.50 25.96 0.62
CA GLU A 214 -16.48 24.74 -0.19
C GLU A 214 -17.05 23.54 0.57
N ALA A 215 -16.74 23.44 1.88
CA ALA A 215 -17.25 22.39 2.72
C ALA A 215 -18.78 22.47 2.87
N GLU A 216 -19.31 23.65 3.16
CA GLU A 216 -20.74 23.92 3.27
C GLU A 216 -21.46 23.68 1.94
N LEU A 217 -20.92 24.17 0.84
CA LEU A 217 -21.50 23.94 -0.49
C LEU A 217 -21.59 22.44 -0.81
N LEU A 218 -20.56 21.65 -0.52
CA LEU A 218 -20.62 20.21 -0.76
C LEU A 218 -21.65 19.51 0.14
N ILE A 219 -21.81 19.95 1.38
CA ILE A 219 -22.85 19.46 2.29
C ILE A 219 -24.24 19.80 1.74
N GLU A 220 -24.45 21.02 1.26
CA GLU A 220 -25.71 21.47 0.63
C GLU A 220 -26.02 20.70 -0.67
N CYS A 221 -25.00 20.24 -1.40
CA CYS A 221 -25.17 19.43 -2.61
C CYS A 221 -25.52 17.96 -2.31
N ARG A 222 -25.60 17.56 -1.04
CA ARG A 222 -26.02 16.21 -0.64
C ARG A 222 -27.51 16.09 -0.87
N THR A 223 -27.93 15.20 -1.78
CA THR A 223 -29.32 14.74 -1.82
C THR A 223 -29.50 13.62 -0.79
N ASP A 224 -30.74 13.37 -0.36
CA ASP A 224 -31.11 12.43 0.71
C ASP A 224 -30.46 11.05 0.58
N GLU A 225 -30.05 10.66 -0.64
CA GLU A 225 -29.47 9.35 -0.92
C GLU A 225 -28.02 9.36 -1.43
N ASN A 226 -27.43 10.49 -1.85
CA ASN A 226 -26.05 10.50 -2.39
C ASN A 226 -25.34 11.87 -2.33
N TRP A 227 -24.04 11.84 -2.01
CA TRP A 227 -23.13 12.97 -2.24
C TRP A 227 -22.82 13.11 -3.74
N PRO A 228 -22.48 14.33 -4.23
CA PRO A 228 -22.06 14.54 -5.61
C PRO A 228 -20.93 13.60 -6.01
N LYS A 229 -21.08 12.85 -7.10
CA LYS A 229 -20.12 11.82 -7.52
C LYS A 229 -19.11 12.36 -8.55
N THR A 230 -19.40 13.51 -9.16
CA THR A 230 -18.57 14.11 -10.22
C THR A 230 -18.46 15.62 -10.07
N GLY A 231 -17.39 16.21 -10.61
CA GLY A 231 -17.21 17.67 -10.68
C GLY A 231 -18.36 18.40 -11.36
N ARG A 232 -18.96 17.79 -12.38
CA ARG A 232 -20.14 18.32 -13.08
C ARG A 232 -21.36 18.42 -12.16
N SER A 233 -21.68 17.36 -11.41
CA SER A 233 -22.81 17.38 -10.45
C SER A 233 -22.66 18.43 -9.35
N TYR A 234 -21.41 18.72 -8.96
CA TYR A 234 -21.10 19.77 -7.99
C TYR A 234 -21.25 21.18 -8.61
N GLN A 235 -20.73 21.38 -9.81
CA GLN A 235 -20.84 22.65 -10.55
C GLN A 235 -22.29 23.02 -10.89
N ASP A 236 -23.10 22.04 -11.30
CA ASP A 236 -24.52 22.26 -11.62
C ASP A 236 -25.33 22.71 -10.40
N HIS A 237 -25.00 22.21 -9.19
CA HIS A 237 -25.62 22.66 -7.94
C HIS A 237 -25.13 24.04 -7.49
N ALA A 238 -23.82 24.32 -7.62
CA ALA A 238 -23.24 25.62 -7.31
C ALA A 238 -23.88 26.73 -8.17
N ALA A 239 -24.01 26.49 -9.47
CA ALA A 239 -24.60 27.42 -10.43
C ALA A 239 -26.08 27.73 -10.13
N LYS A 240 -26.88 26.73 -9.74
CA LYS A 240 -28.30 26.90 -9.37
C LYS A 240 -28.54 27.77 -8.12
N ARG A 241 -27.50 27.99 -7.31
CA ARG A 241 -27.60 28.73 -6.03
C ARG A 241 -26.95 30.11 -6.08
N GLY A 242 -26.54 30.58 -7.26
CA GLY A 242 -25.89 31.89 -7.41
C GLY A 242 -24.51 32.00 -6.75
N ARG A 243 -23.94 30.88 -6.29
CA ARG A 243 -22.55 30.85 -5.81
C ARG A 243 -21.66 30.60 -7.03
N GLY A 244 -20.76 31.54 -7.32
CA GLY A 244 -19.78 31.40 -8.41
C GLY A 244 -19.13 30.02 -8.33
N GLY A 245 -19.21 29.25 -9.43
CA GLY A 245 -18.60 27.93 -9.51
C GLY A 245 -17.11 27.98 -9.20
N LEU A 246 -16.50 26.81 -8.96
CA LEU A 246 -15.04 26.71 -8.81
C LEU A 246 -14.38 27.49 -9.94
N SER A 247 -13.76 28.63 -9.59
CA SER A 247 -12.91 29.34 -10.51
C SER A 247 -11.80 28.38 -10.89
N SER A 248 -11.74 28.02 -12.18
CA SER A 248 -10.56 27.37 -12.75
C SER A 248 -9.33 28.29 -12.69
N ASP A 249 -9.52 29.54 -12.30
CA ASP A 249 -8.50 30.57 -12.23
C ASP A 249 -8.13 30.93 -10.79
N ARG A 250 -6.85 30.76 -10.49
CA ARG A 250 -6.24 30.86 -9.15
C ARG A 250 -5.91 32.31 -8.79
N THR A 251 -6.90 33.19 -8.74
CA THR A 251 -6.63 34.60 -8.44
C THR A 251 -7.53 35.09 -7.33
N HIS A 252 -6.89 35.42 -6.22
CA HIS A 252 -7.35 36.23 -5.09
C HIS A 252 -8.79 36.72 -5.16
N VAL A 253 -9.67 36.20 -4.30
CA VAL A 253 -10.86 36.96 -3.88
C VAL A 253 -10.54 37.60 -2.55
N VAL A 254 -10.22 38.88 -2.68
CA VAL A 254 -10.13 39.91 -1.66
C VAL A 254 -11.44 39.96 -0.88
N VAL A 255 -11.32 40.09 0.43
CA VAL A 255 -12.40 40.44 1.36
C VAL A 255 -13.04 41.74 0.89
N LEU A 256 -14.35 41.77 0.70
CA LEU A 256 -15.11 43.01 0.75
C LEU A 256 -16.20 42.87 1.80
N SER A 257 -16.09 43.80 2.76
CA SER A 257 -17.05 44.26 3.76
C SER A 257 -18.41 44.64 3.17
#